data_AF-A0A2V8M1C3-F1
#
_entry.id   AF-A0A2V8M1C3-F1
#
_cell.length_a   1.000
_cell.length_b   1.000
_cell.length_c   1.000
_cell.angle_alpha   90.00
_cell.angle_beta   90.00
_cell.angle_gamma   90.00
#
_symmetry.space_group_name_H-M   'P 1'
#
loop_
_entity.id
_entity.type
_entity.pdbx_description
1 polymer ?
#
loop_
_entity_poly.entity_id
_entity_poly.type
_entity_poly.pdbx_seq_one_letter_code
_entity_poly.pdbx_strand_id
1 'polypeptide(L)'
;MANPRIAVFARLANGNVAPVRVIEGGRTRLSRTSHAIAFDEKKDEIAVPNPFAEAVLFFRGGASGDEAPIRTIQGPRTLLEDNDELALDSVHGEVIVPTRQALLVFSTQANGDVAPLRIIAGPKTMIERARGIAVDPVNNIIAVGNRDPQGILIFNRTDEGDVAPKAIISGPKTGIYTTKGFTINAERKELIATVEARAVQVTRNLDESFVGIWNITDNGDVAPKAIIKGRDTLLIAPRGAALDMRHQEIFVIDKVQNSFFAYSWEKIMEGLRR
;
A
#
# COMPACT_ATOMS: atom_id res chain seq x y z
N MET A 1 -8.90 0.32 -26.34
CA MET A 1 -9.33 0.59 -24.94
C MET A 1 -8.43 -0.22 -24.03
N ALA A 2 -7.82 0.39 -23.00
CA ALA A 2 -7.00 -0.37 -22.06
C ALA A 2 -7.93 -1.22 -21.16
N ASN A 3 -7.69 -2.52 -21.12
CA ASN A 3 -8.39 -3.44 -20.21
C ASN A 3 -7.58 -3.51 -18.89
N PRO A 4 -8.24 -3.53 -17.72
CA PRO A 4 -7.55 -3.74 -16.47
C PRO A 4 -6.91 -5.12 -16.49
N ARG A 5 -5.64 -5.20 -16.08
CA ARG A 5 -4.85 -6.42 -16.11
C ARG A 5 -3.81 -6.44 -15.01
N ILE A 6 -3.45 -7.65 -14.57
CA ILE A 6 -2.27 -7.89 -13.75
C ILE A 6 -1.23 -8.53 -14.67
N ALA A 7 -0.08 -7.88 -14.84
CA ALA A 7 1.02 -8.39 -15.64
C ALA A 7 2.15 -8.86 -14.72
N VAL A 8 2.64 -10.07 -14.98
CA VAL A 8 3.75 -10.66 -14.23
C VAL A 8 4.97 -10.69 -15.14
N PHE A 9 6.10 -10.21 -14.63
CA PHE A 9 7.38 -10.20 -15.36
C PHE A 9 8.41 -11.04 -14.61
N ALA A 10 9.40 -11.57 -15.33
CA ALA A 10 10.55 -12.19 -14.69
C ALA A 10 11.32 -11.13 -13.90
N ARG A 11 11.81 -11.45 -12.70
CA ARG A 11 12.54 -10.49 -11.84
C ARG A 11 13.75 -9.85 -12.53
N LEU A 12 14.47 -10.64 -13.32
CA LEU A 12 15.66 -10.19 -14.07
C LEU A 12 15.32 -9.70 -15.49
N ALA A 13 14.04 -9.44 -15.77
CA ALA A 13 13.61 -8.80 -17.00
C ALA A 13 14.39 -7.50 -17.24
N ASN A 14 14.94 -7.32 -18.44
CA ASN A 14 15.64 -6.11 -18.82
C ASN A 14 15.28 -5.71 -20.25
N GLY A 15 14.94 -4.43 -20.45
CA GLY A 15 14.49 -3.89 -21.73
C GLY A 15 13.01 -4.18 -22.03
N ASN A 16 12.68 -4.21 -23.32
CA ASN A 16 11.30 -4.42 -23.80
C ASN A 16 10.94 -5.92 -23.80
N VAL A 17 10.63 -6.47 -22.64
CA VAL A 17 10.21 -7.87 -22.49
C VAL A 17 8.69 -7.99 -22.36
N ALA A 18 8.13 -9.06 -22.94
CA ALA A 18 6.74 -9.42 -22.71
C ALA A 18 6.56 -9.95 -21.26
N PRO A 19 5.39 -9.75 -20.64
CA PRO A 19 5.07 -10.40 -19.38
C PRO A 19 5.06 -11.93 -19.53
N VAL A 20 5.54 -12.64 -18.52
CA VAL A 20 5.55 -14.12 -18.49
C VAL A 20 4.14 -14.69 -18.34
N ARG A 21 3.23 -13.92 -17.72
CA ARG A 21 1.78 -14.18 -17.72
C ARG A 21 1.02 -12.88 -17.48
N VAL A 22 -0.22 -12.87 -17.95
CA VAL A 22 -1.17 -11.77 -17.74
C VAL A 22 -2.47 -12.36 -17.22
N ILE A 23 -3.10 -11.70 -16.25
CA ILE A 23 -4.48 -11.95 -15.81
C ILE A 23 -5.32 -10.79 -16.35
N GLU A 24 -6.22 -11.07 -17.29
CA GLU A 24 -7.06 -10.07 -17.94
C GLU A 24 -8.31 -10.71 -18.58
N GLY A 25 -9.36 -9.92 -18.78
CA GLY A 25 -10.61 -10.38 -19.38
C GLY A 25 -11.82 -10.18 -18.45
N GLY A 26 -13.02 -10.46 -18.95
CA GLY A 26 -14.27 -10.15 -18.25
C GLY A 26 -14.52 -11.02 -17.01
N ARG A 27 -14.08 -12.29 -17.03
CA ARG A 27 -14.25 -13.22 -15.89
C ARG A 27 -13.31 -12.90 -14.74
N THR A 28 -12.20 -12.21 -14.98
CA THR A 28 -11.30 -11.74 -13.92
C THR A 28 -12.00 -10.78 -12.96
N ARG A 29 -13.02 -10.05 -13.43
CA ARG A 29 -13.69 -8.97 -12.67
C ARG A 29 -12.74 -7.87 -12.22
N LEU A 30 -11.53 -7.78 -12.79
CA LEU A 30 -10.62 -6.69 -12.49
C LEU A 30 -11.27 -5.37 -12.89
N SER A 31 -11.06 -4.37 -12.05
CA SER A 31 -11.52 -3.02 -12.30
C SER A 31 -10.36 -2.11 -12.69
N ARG A 32 -10.71 -1.03 -13.38
CA ARG A 32 -9.84 0.14 -13.49
C ARG A 32 -9.71 0.79 -12.10
N THR A 33 -8.71 1.66 -11.92
CA THR A 33 -8.51 2.47 -10.69
C THR A 33 -8.28 1.70 -9.39
N SER A 34 -7.86 0.44 -9.44
CA SER A 34 -7.27 -0.24 -8.29
C SER A 34 -5.88 0.36 -7.99
N HIS A 35 -5.57 0.68 -6.74
CA HIS A 35 -4.31 1.31 -6.35
C HIS A 35 -3.39 0.39 -5.54
N ALA A 36 -3.81 -0.84 -5.24
CA ALA A 36 -3.01 -1.84 -4.56
C ALA A 36 -3.04 -3.21 -5.25
N ILE A 37 -1.98 -3.99 -5.03
CA ILE A 37 -1.91 -5.42 -5.28
C ILE A 37 -1.06 -6.01 -4.16
N ALA A 38 -1.56 -7.05 -3.49
CA ALA A 38 -0.81 -7.75 -2.46
C ALA A 38 -0.69 -9.23 -2.81
N PHE A 39 0.44 -9.84 -2.42
CA PHE A 39 0.73 -11.23 -2.67
C PHE A 39 1.00 -11.95 -1.35
N ASP A 40 0.28 -13.04 -1.10
CA ASP A 40 0.52 -13.95 0.01
C ASP A 40 1.46 -15.08 -0.45
N GLU A 41 2.75 -14.99 -0.10
CA GLU A 41 3.75 -16.02 -0.48
C GLU A 41 3.43 -17.40 0.10
N LYS A 42 2.78 -17.47 1.28
CA LYS A 42 2.48 -18.74 1.94
C LYS A 42 1.33 -19.47 1.28
N LYS A 43 0.32 -18.73 0.79
CA LYS A 43 -0.87 -19.29 0.15
C LYS A 43 -0.77 -19.34 -1.37
N ASP A 44 0.23 -18.68 -1.95
CA ASP A 44 0.32 -18.39 -3.38
C ASP A 44 -0.98 -17.74 -3.88
N GLU A 45 -1.34 -16.60 -3.32
CA GLU A 45 -2.57 -15.87 -3.64
C GLU A 45 -2.32 -14.39 -3.86
N ILE A 46 -3.04 -13.80 -4.82
CA ILE A 46 -3.01 -12.37 -5.12
C ILE A 46 -4.32 -11.75 -4.66
N ALA A 47 -4.25 -10.70 -3.83
CA ALA A 47 -5.41 -9.91 -3.41
C ALA A 47 -5.40 -8.55 -4.12
N VAL A 48 -6.52 -8.18 -4.73
CA VAL A 48 -6.69 -6.91 -5.45
C VAL A 48 -8.02 -6.27 -5.07
N PRO A 49 -8.04 -4.97 -4.71
CA PRO A 49 -9.29 -4.25 -4.53
C PRO A 49 -9.97 -3.97 -5.87
N ASN A 50 -11.30 -4.04 -5.86
CA ASN A 50 -12.16 -3.55 -6.92
C ASN A 50 -13.09 -2.47 -6.33
N PRO A 51 -12.73 -1.18 -6.41
CA PRO A 51 -13.47 -0.11 -5.75
C PRO A 51 -14.84 0.15 -6.39
N PHE A 52 -14.99 0.01 -7.72
CA PHE A 52 -16.29 0.23 -8.37
C PHE A 52 -17.32 -0.86 -8.06
N ALA A 53 -16.86 -2.05 -7.68
CA ALA A 53 -17.72 -3.16 -7.28
C ALA A 53 -17.80 -3.32 -5.76
N GLU A 54 -17.14 -2.44 -4.98
CA GLU A 54 -17.01 -2.55 -3.52
C GLU A 54 -16.59 -3.96 -3.11
N ALA A 55 -15.51 -4.44 -3.70
CA ALA A 55 -15.08 -5.82 -3.58
C ALA A 55 -13.58 -5.98 -3.36
N VAL A 56 -13.20 -7.11 -2.77
CA VAL A 56 -11.83 -7.61 -2.75
C VAL A 56 -11.78 -8.93 -3.51
N LEU A 57 -10.93 -8.99 -4.52
CA LEU A 57 -10.75 -10.16 -5.40
C LEU A 57 -9.51 -10.93 -4.95
N PHE A 58 -9.63 -12.25 -4.85
CA PHE A 58 -8.50 -13.16 -4.59
C PHE A 58 -8.28 -14.05 -5.80
N PHE A 59 -7.07 -14.10 -6.32
CA PHE A 59 -6.65 -15.01 -7.39
C PHE A 59 -5.60 -15.99 -6.86
N ARG A 60 -5.46 -17.15 -7.51
CA ARG A 60 -4.24 -17.96 -7.33
C ARG A 60 -3.04 -17.19 -7.85
N GLY A 61 -1.88 -17.36 -7.23
CA GLY A 61 -0.64 -16.72 -7.67
C GLY A 61 -0.28 -17.10 -9.10
N GLY A 62 -0.50 -18.37 -9.46
CA GLY A 62 -0.36 -18.88 -10.82
C GLY A 62 -1.45 -18.50 -11.84
N ALA A 63 -2.46 -17.70 -11.49
CA ALA A 63 -3.57 -17.38 -12.39
C ALA A 63 -3.09 -16.72 -13.70
N SER A 64 -3.74 -17.04 -14.82
CA SER A 64 -3.43 -16.47 -16.13
C SER A 64 -4.65 -16.40 -17.06
N GLY A 65 -4.62 -15.51 -18.05
CA GLY A 65 -5.71 -15.28 -18.97
C GLY A 65 -6.95 -14.73 -18.27
N ASP A 66 -8.12 -15.14 -18.75
CA ASP A 66 -9.44 -14.76 -18.23
C ASP A 66 -9.89 -15.67 -17.06
N GLU A 67 -8.96 -15.99 -16.17
CA GLU A 67 -9.25 -16.76 -14.96
C GLU A 67 -10.03 -15.92 -13.94
N ALA A 68 -11.11 -16.51 -13.40
CA ALA A 68 -11.92 -15.84 -12.38
C ALA A 68 -11.21 -15.85 -11.01
N PRO A 69 -11.51 -14.87 -10.13
CA PRO A 69 -11.08 -14.93 -8.74
C PRO A 69 -11.52 -16.24 -8.08
N ILE A 70 -10.65 -16.83 -7.25
CA ILE A 70 -10.97 -18.01 -6.44
C ILE A 70 -11.92 -17.66 -5.29
N ARG A 71 -11.90 -16.41 -4.84
CA ARG A 71 -12.81 -15.86 -3.83
C ARG A 71 -13.02 -14.37 -4.09
N THR A 72 -14.17 -13.88 -3.67
CA THR A 72 -14.53 -12.46 -3.74
C THR A 72 -15.25 -12.09 -2.47
N ILE A 73 -14.75 -11.08 -1.75
CA ILE A 73 -15.48 -10.44 -0.65
C ILE A 73 -16.27 -9.29 -1.28
N GLN A 74 -17.61 -9.37 -1.25
CA GLN A 74 -18.49 -8.38 -1.86
C GLN A 74 -19.90 -8.49 -1.30
N GLY A 75 -20.56 -7.34 -1.11
CA GLY A 75 -21.94 -7.26 -0.64
C GLY A 75 -22.12 -6.27 0.50
N PRO A 76 -23.37 -5.93 0.85
CA PRO A 76 -23.67 -4.88 1.82
C PRO A 76 -23.18 -5.18 3.25
N ARG A 77 -23.05 -6.45 3.65
CA ARG A 77 -22.52 -6.82 4.97
C ARG A 77 -21.01 -6.62 5.07
N THR A 78 -20.31 -6.47 3.94
CA THR A 78 -18.87 -6.21 3.94
C THR A 78 -18.54 -4.79 4.40
N LEU A 79 -19.45 -3.84 4.22
CA LEU A 79 -19.24 -2.41 4.50
C LEU A 79 -18.12 -1.78 3.65
N LEU A 80 -17.67 -2.46 2.59
CA LEU A 80 -16.66 -1.92 1.68
C LEU A 80 -17.20 -0.66 1.01
N GLU A 81 -16.43 0.43 1.10
CA GLU A 81 -16.67 1.70 0.43
C GLU A 81 -15.31 2.32 0.11
N ASP A 82 -15.16 2.96 -1.06
CA ASP A 82 -13.92 3.63 -1.48
C ASP A 82 -12.64 2.77 -1.26
N ASN A 83 -12.71 1.45 -1.47
CA ASN A 83 -11.68 0.49 -1.08
C ASN A 83 -10.51 0.41 -2.07
N ASP A 84 -9.83 1.52 -2.35
CA ASP A 84 -8.78 1.60 -3.38
C ASP A 84 -7.50 0.80 -3.06
N GLU A 85 -7.28 0.49 -1.78
CA GLU A 85 -6.02 -0.03 -1.22
C GLU A 85 -6.29 -1.26 -0.33
N LEU A 86 -5.26 -2.07 -0.04
CA LEU A 86 -5.32 -3.15 0.96
C LEU A 86 -3.92 -3.54 1.44
N ALA A 87 -3.85 -4.17 2.61
CA ALA A 87 -2.65 -4.85 3.11
C ALA A 87 -2.98 -6.28 3.55
N LEU A 88 -2.03 -7.20 3.38
CA LEU A 88 -2.15 -8.59 3.85
C LEU A 88 -1.30 -8.81 5.09
N ASP A 89 -1.93 -9.38 6.11
CA ASP A 89 -1.24 -10.05 7.19
C ASP A 89 -1.30 -11.56 6.98
N SER A 90 -0.29 -12.09 6.28
CA SER A 90 -0.15 -13.52 6.01
C SER A 90 0.31 -14.35 7.22
N VAL A 91 0.64 -13.71 8.35
CA VAL A 91 0.95 -14.42 9.61
C VAL A 91 -0.36 -14.81 10.29
N HIS A 92 -1.32 -13.89 10.35
CA HIS A 92 -2.61 -14.10 11.01
C HIS A 92 -3.76 -14.41 10.05
N GLY A 93 -3.50 -14.38 8.73
CA GLY A 93 -4.47 -14.71 7.70
C GLY A 93 -5.55 -13.63 7.55
N GLU A 94 -5.17 -12.36 7.62
CA GLU A 94 -6.08 -11.22 7.52
C GLU A 94 -5.78 -10.32 6.32
N VAL A 95 -6.81 -9.67 5.81
CA VAL A 95 -6.71 -8.56 4.86
C VAL A 95 -7.29 -7.32 5.53
N ILE A 96 -6.53 -6.23 5.52
CA ILE A 96 -6.93 -4.94 6.07
C ILE A 96 -7.22 -4.01 4.91
N VAL A 97 -8.44 -3.48 4.87
CA VAL A 97 -8.94 -2.64 3.80
C VAL A 97 -9.28 -1.26 4.38
N PRO A 98 -8.47 -0.23 4.10
CA PRO A 98 -8.83 1.13 4.46
C PRO A 98 -10.01 1.61 3.60
N THR A 99 -10.96 2.28 4.24
CA THR A 99 -12.05 3.01 3.59
C THR A 99 -11.92 4.50 3.86
N ARG A 100 -12.95 5.28 3.51
CA ARG A 100 -12.95 6.71 3.80
C ARG A 100 -12.88 7.04 5.30
N GLN A 101 -13.46 6.21 6.18
CA GLN A 101 -13.60 6.50 7.61
C GLN A 101 -13.31 5.31 8.54
N ALA A 102 -12.87 4.18 7.99
CA ALA A 102 -12.63 2.98 8.75
C ALA A 102 -11.44 2.18 8.22
N LEU A 103 -10.92 1.29 9.06
CA LEU A 103 -10.16 0.12 8.62
C LEU A 103 -11.05 -1.12 8.83
N LEU A 104 -11.37 -1.80 7.73
CA LEU A 104 -12.12 -3.05 7.76
C LEU A 104 -11.14 -4.21 7.72
N VAL A 105 -11.26 -5.15 8.65
CA VAL A 105 -10.40 -6.33 8.68
C VAL A 105 -11.22 -7.57 8.35
N PHE A 106 -10.81 -8.33 7.36
CA PHE A 106 -11.43 -9.59 6.99
C PHE A 106 -10.45 -10.74 7.11
N SER A 107 -10.96 -11.97 7.19
CA SER A 107 -10.12 -13.14 6.96
C SER A 107 -9.73 -13.21 5.48
N THR A 108 -8.49 -13.61 5.19
CA THR A 108 -8.03 -13.98 3.84
C THR A 108 -8.81 -15.16 3.23
N GLN A 109 -9.59 -15.89 4.04
CA GLN A 109 -10.46 -16.98 3.59
C GLN A 109 -11.92 -16.55 3.42
N ALA A 110 -12.24 -15.29 3.72
CA ALA A 110 -13.60 -14.77 3.60
C ALA A 110 -14.06 -14.79 2.13
N ASN A 111 -15.35 -15.06 1.91
CA ASN A 111 -15.93 -15.18 0.57
C ASN A 111 -17.43 -14.83 0.62
N GLY A 112 -17.89 -14.05 -0.36
CA GLY A 112 -19.26 -13.55 -0.44
C GLY A 112 -19.53 -12.33 0.44
N ASP A 113 -20.80 -12.19 0.82
CA ASP A 113 -21.32 -11.08 1.62
C ASP A 113 -21.15 -11.35 3.11
N VAL A 114 -19.98 -11.00 3.63
CA VAL A 114 -19.51 -11.36 4.98
C VAL A 114 -19.12 -10.11 5.76
N ALA A 115 -19.43 -10.09 7.05
CA ALA A 115 -19.03 -9.00 7.92
C ALA A 115 -17.51 -8.99 8.16
N PRO A 116 -16.88 -7.82 8.37
CA PRO A 116 -15.51 -7.74 8.87
C PRO A 116 -15.35 -8.50 10.19
N LEU A 117 -14.17 -9.08 10.42
CA LEU A 117 -13.76 -9.67 11.70
C LEU A 117 -13.72 -8.61 12.80
N ARG A 118 -13.26 -7.41 12.44
CA ARG A 118 -13.25 -6.22 13.30
C ARG A 118 -13.21 -4.97 12.44
N ILE A 119 -13.61 -3.85 13.05
CA ILE A 119 -13.67 -2.54 12.41
C ILE A 119 -12.96 -1.56 13.33
N ILE A 120 -12.02 -0.79 12.80
CA ILE A 120 -11.43 0.37 13.47
C ILE A 120 -12.08 1.61 12.86
N ALA A 121 -12.99 2.25 13.59
CA ALA A 121 -13.76 3.40 13.12
C ALA A 121 -14.28 4.24 14.28
N GLY A 122 -14.57 5.50 13.99
CA GLY A 122 -15.15 6.44 14.96
C GLY A 122 -14.25 7.66 15.19
N PRO A 123 -14.76 8.69 15.88
CA PRO A 123 -14.08 9.98 15.99
C PRO A 123 -12.69 9.93 16.65
N LYS A 124 -12.45 9.02 17.60
CA LYS A 124 -11.14 8.88 18.26
C LYS A 124 -10.09 8.31 17.34
N THR A 125 -10.48 7.56 16.31
CA THR A 125 -9.54 7.00 15.32
C THR A 125 -8.86 8.08 14.48
N MET A 126 -9.49 9.25 14.32
CA MET A 126 -9.04 10.34 13.44
C MET A 126 -8.89 9.93 11.97
N ILE A 127 -9.47 8.80 11.56
CA ILE A 127 -9.41 8.34 10.17
C ILE A 127 -10.25 9.28 9.30
N GLU A 128 -9.58 10.01 8.40
CA GLU A 128 -10.20 10.78 7.33
C GLU A 128 -9.50 10.49 6.00
N ARG A 129 -10.24 9.84 5.09
CA ARG A 129 -9.77 9.47 3.74
C ARG A 129 -8.46 8.68 3.80
N ALA A 130 -8.48 7.57 4.53
CA ALA A 130 -7.35 6.67 4.62
C ALA A 130 -6.89 6.22 3.22
N ARG A 131 -5.60 6.39 2.94
CA ARG A 131 -4.98 5.98 1.67
C ARG A 131 -3.58 5.47 1.94
N GLY A 132 -3.26 4.34 1.33
CA GLY A 132 -2.00 3.66 1.59
C GLY A 132 -2.00 3.01 2.96
N ILE A 133 -1.60 1.75 3.01
CA ILE A 133 -1.63 0.96 4.23
C ILE A 133 -0.50 -0.06 4.23
N ALA A 134 0.09 -0.28 5.40
CA ALA A 134 0.97 -1.41 5.65
C ALA A 134 0.64 -2.02 7.02
N VAL A 135 0.82 -3.34 7.12
CA VAL A 135 0.68 -4.09 8.36
C VAL A 135 2.00 -4.75 8.69
N ASP A 136 2.39 -4.70 9.96
CA ASP A 136 3.55 -5.40 10.48
C ASP A 136 3.08 -6.37 11.58
N PRO A 137 2.91 -7.66 11.25
CA PRO A 137 2.52 -8.66 12.24
C PRO A 137 3.58 -8.92 13.30
N VAL A 138 4.86 -8.63 13.04
CA VAL A 138 5.97 -8.89 13.97
C VAL A 138 6.00 -7.84 15.07
N ASN A 139 5.86 -6.56 14.70
CA ASN A 139 5.81 -5.46 15.66
C ASN A 139 4.39 -5.06 16.09
N ASN A 140 3.38 -5.80 15.62
CA ASN A 140 1.97 -5.67 15.98
C ASN A 140 1.36 -4.29 15.67
N ILE A 141 1.59 -3.76 14.47
CA ILE A 141 1.05 -2.45 14.04
C ILE A 141 0.36 -2.47 12.68
N ILE A 142 -0.50 -1.48 12.48
CA ILE A 142 -1.01 -1.04 11.18
C ILE A 142 -0.62 0.43 11.02
N ALA A 143 0.00 0.79 9.89
CA ALA A 143 0.29 2.17 9.53
C ALA A 143 -0.56 2.56 8.31
N VAL A 144 -1.24 3.70 8.38
CA VAL A 144 -2.15 4.16 7.34
C VAL A 144 -1.98 5.65 7.07
N GLY A 145 -1.94 6.03 5.80
CA GLY A 145 -1.90 7.43 5.40
C GLY A 145 -3.23 8.11 5.63
N ASN A 146 -3.20 9.36 6.07
CA ASN A 146 -4.40 10.10 6.48
C ASN A 146 -4.41 11.53 5.96
N ARG A 147 -5.60 12.07 5.72
CA ARG A 147 -5.77 13.43 5.19
C ARG A 147 -5.81 14.48 6.28
N ASP A 148 -6.56 14.25 7.35
CA ASP A 148 -6.67 15.16 8.49
C ASP A 148 -6.76 14.36 9.81
N PRO A 149 -5.74 14.43 10.70
CA PRO A 149 -4.49 15.16 10.52
C PRO A 149 -3.70 14.64 9.31
N GLN A 150 -3.11 15.57 8.54
CA GLN A 150 -2.25 15.26 7.40
C GLN A 150 -1.01 14.52 7.89
N GLY A 151 -0.90 13.24 7.53
CA GLY A 151 0.19 12.43 8.05
C GLY A 151 -0.06 10.93 7.96
N ILE A 152 0.49 10.21 8.93
CA ILE A 152 0.36 8.77 9.07
C ILE A 152 -0.19 8.47 10.47
N LEU A 153 -1.26 7.70 10.52
CA LEU A 153 -1.80 7.14 11.76
C LEU A 153 -1.21 5.74 11.96
N ILE A 154 -0.79 5.44 13.19
CA ILE A 154 -0.30 4.12 13.58
C ILE A 154 -1.22 3.54 14.64
N PHE A 155 -1.82 2.39 14.35
CA PHE A 155 -2.68 1.62 15.26
C PHE A 155 -1.96 0.35 15.70
N ASN A 156 -2.41 -0.28 16.79
CA ASN A 156 -2.04 -1.66 17.02
C ASN A 156 -2.76 -2.55 16.00
N ARG A 157 -2.13 -3.65 15.62
CA ARG A 157 -2.70 -4.60 14.65
C ARG A 157 -4.09 -5.10 15.05
N THR A 158 -4.29 -5.32 16.34
CA THR A 158 -5.49 -5.94 16.94
C THR A 158 -6.49 -4.92 17.47
N ASP A 159 -6.31 -3.63 17.20
CA ASP A 159 -7.26 -2.61 17.61
C ASP A 159 -8.65 -2.85 16.99
N GLU A 160 -9.70 -2.47 17.73
CA GLU A 160 -11.10 -2.60 17.33
C GLU A 160 -11.93 -1.47 17.96
N GLY A 161 -12.93 -0.98 17.21
CA GLY A 161 -13.84 0.07 17.63
C GLY A 161 -13.25 1.47 17.52
N ASP A 162 -13.79 2.38 18.33
CA ASP A 162 -13.40 3.78 18.41
C ASP A 162 -12.19 3.97 19.34
N VAL A 163 -11.01 3.65 18.83
CA VAL A 163 -9.73 3.75 19.53
C VAL A 163 -8.88 4.89 19.01
N ALA A 164 -8.05 5.50 19.86
CA ALA A 164 -7.07 6.48 19.41
C ALA A 164 -5.87 5.80 18.73
N PRO A 165 -5.26 6.41 17.69
CA PRO A 165 -3.98 5.95 17.18
C PRO A 165 -2.92 5.89 18.28
N LYS A 166 -2.08 4.85 18.25
CA LYS A 166 -0.92 4.71 19.13
C LYS A 166 0.13 5.80 18.88
N ALA A 167 0.27 6.23 17.63
CA ALA A 167 1.13 7.33 17.23
C ALA A 167 0.58 8.03 15.98
N ILE A 168 0.94 9.31 15.83
CA ILE A 168 0.57 10.14 14.68
C ILE A 168 1.84 10.84 14.19
N ILE A 169 2.32 10.50 13.00
CA ILE A 169 3.43 11.20 12.35
C ILE A 169 2.81 12.30 11.49
N SER A 170 2.86 13.55 11.94
CA SER A 170 2.23 14.69 11.29
C SER A 170 2.94 16.00 11.62
N GLY A 171 2.86 16.97 10.71
CA GLY A 171 3.45 18.29 10.91
C GLY A 171 4.47 18.66 9.84
N PRO A 172 4.97 19.91 9.85
CA PRO A 172 5.80 20.46 8.79
C PRO A 172 7.17 19.77 8.62
N LYS A 173 7.81 19.30 9.69
CA LYS A 173 9.11 18.59 9.62
C LYS A 173 8.99 17.24 8.93
N THR A 174 7.81 16.61 8.97
CA THR A 174 7.57 15.36 8.24
C THR A 174 7.72 15.54 6.72
N GLY A 175 7.43 16.73 6.20
CA GLY A 175 7.32 16.98 4.76
C GLY A 175 6.14 16.27 4.08
N ILE A 176 5.29 15.57 4.84
CA ILE A 176 4.17 14.80 4.31
C ILE A 176 3.10 15.76 3.77
N TYR A 177 2.75 15.59 2.50
CA TYR A 177 1.55 16.19 1.94
C TYR A 177 0.47 15.15 1.64
N THR A 178 0.75 14.21 0.73
CA THR A 178 -0.16 13.11 0.45
C THR A 178 0.64 11.82 0.37
N THR A 179 0.44 10.95 1.35
CA THR A 179 1.00 9.59 1.30
C THR A 179 0.22 8.71 0.32
N LYS A 180 0.92 7.76 -0.30
CA LYS A 180 0.33 6.79 -1.25
C LYS A 180 0.78 5.37 -0.93
N GLY A 181 1.99 4.98 -1.31
CA GLY A 181 2.49 3.63 -1.11
C GLY A 181 3.09 3.47 0.27
N PHE A 182 2.87 2.32 0.90
CA PHE A 182 3.42 1.99 2.21
C PHE A 182 4.06 0.61 2.20
N THR A 183 5.15 0.47 2.95
CA THR A 183 5.72 -0.82 3.31
C THR A 183 6.50 -0.69 4.61
N ILE A 184 6.69 -1.80 5.32
CA ILE A 184 7.37 -1.84 6.62
C ILE A 184 8.50 -2.86 6.57
N ASN A 185 9.68 -2.43 6.97
CA ASN A 185 10.77 -3.34 7.29
C ASN A 185 10.70 -3.67 8.79
N ALA A 186 10.11 -4.83 9.09
CA ALA A 186 9.81 -5.25 10.45
C ALA A 186 11.08 -5.44 11.31
N GLU A 187 12.14 -6.02 10.74
CA GLU A 187 13.40 -6.29 11.45
C GLU A 187 14.06 -4.99 11.93
N ARG A 188 13.97 -3.94 11.11
CA ARG A 188 14.59 -2.64 11.37
C ARG A 188 13.63 -1.62 11.95
N LYS A 189 12.36 -2.00 12.17
CA LYS A 189 11.30 -1.14 12.70
C LYS A 189 11.13 0.15 11.88
N GLU A 190 11.22 0.00 10.56
CA GLU A 190 11.23 1.10 9.60
C GLU A 190 9.93 1.14 8.82
N LEU A 191 9.30 2.32 8.79
CA LEU A 191 8.13 2.63 8.01
C LEU A 191 8.55 3.41 6.77
N ILE A 192 8.24 2.88 5.59
CA ILE A 192 8.54 3.51 4.31
C ILE A 192 7.23 3.97 3.69
N ALA A 193 7.14 5.24 3.34
CA ALA A 193 5.99 5.79 2.64
C ALA A 193 6.40 6.62 1.43
N THR A 194 5.66 6.49 0.32
CA THR A 194 5.79 7.41 -0.81
C THR A 194 4.92 8.65 -0.56
N VAL A 195 5.49 9.83 -0.82
CA VAL A 195 4.85 11.12 -0.63
C VAL A 195 4.77 11.85 -1.96
N GLU A 196 3.55 12.21 -2.34
CA GLU A 196 3.23 12.95 -3.56
C GLU A 196 3.15 14.45 -3.25
N ALA A 197 3.72 15.27 -4.16
CA ALA A 197 3.74 16.73 -4.10
C ALA A 197 2.36 17.40 -4.15
N ARG A 198 2.29 18.68 -3.76
CA ARG A 198 1.02 19.42 -3.59
C ARG A 198 0.21 19.62 -4.87
N ALA A 199 0.90 19.87 -5.98
CA ALA A 199 0.31 20.24 -7.25
C ALA A 199 0.74 19.26 -8.34
N VAL A 200 0.18 18.04 -8.36
CA VAL A 200 0.42 17.10 -9.47
C VAL A 200 -0.46 17.49 -10.67
N GLN A 201 -0.12 18.60 -11.31
CA GLN A 201 -0.52 18.88 -12.69
C GLN A 201 0.66 18.57 -13.61
N VAL A 202 0.94 17.27 -13.77
CA VAL A 202 1.64 16.60 -14.91
C VAL A 202 3.00 17.13 -15.41
N THR A 203 3.55 18.26 -14.94
CA THR A 203 4.87 18.75 -15.36
C THR A 203 5.64 19.41 -14.23
N ARG A 204 6.76 18.77 -13.83
CA ARG A 204 7.94 19.38 -13.16
C ARG A 204 7.97 19.57 -11.63
N ASN A 205 7.38 18.68 -10.83
CA ASN A 205 7.63 18.65 -9.38
C ASN A 205 8.63 17.56 -8.95
N LEU A 206 9.73 17.43 -9.70
CA LEU A 206 10.79 16.43 -9.43
C LEU A 206 11.50 16.61 -8.07
N ASP A 207 11.35 17.79 -7.47
CA ASP A 207 12.04 18.17 -6.23
C ASP A 207 11.10 18.23 -5.01
N GLU A 208 9.84 17.79 -5.15
CA GLU A 208 8.86 17.85 -4.05
C GLU A 208 8.38 16.47 -3.60
N SER A 209 8.13 15.55 -4.53
CA SER A 209 7.79 14.17 -4.21
C SER A 209 9.01 13.41 -3.68
N PHE A 210 8.79 12.46 -2.78
CA PHE A 210 9.87 11.68 -2.18
C PHE A 210 9.39 10.34 -1.66
N VAL A 211 10.35 9.48 -1.33
CA VAL A 211 10.12 8.33 -0.45
C VAL A 211 10.74 8.66 0.90
N GLY A 212 9.93 8.65 1.95
CA GLY A 212 10.38 8.91 3.30
C GLY A 212 10.47 7.62 4.10
N ILE A 213 11.49 7.55 4.96
CA ILE A 213 11.70 6.45 5.90
C ILE A 213 11.61 7.03 7.30
N TRP A 214 10.69 6.52 8.11
CA TRP A 214 10.51 6.82 9.53
C TRP A 214 10.75 5.57 10.36
N ASN A 215 10.83 5.69 11.68
CA ASN A 215 10.67 4.54 12.55
C ASN A 215 9.18 4.32 12.83
N ILE A 216 8.78 3.07 13.01
CA ILE A 216 7.40 2.72 13.37
C ILE A 216 6.99 3.24 14.77
N THR A 217 7.95 3.75 15.54
CA THR A 217 7.76 4.32 16.87
C THR A 217 7.76 5.85 16.87
N ASP A 218 7.99 6.50 15.72
CA ASP A 218 7.98 7.96 15.63
C ASP A 218 6.58 8.50 15.93
N ASN A 219 6.51 9.64 16.63
CA ASN A 219 5.26 10.28 17.01
C ASN A 219 5.43 11.81 17.04
N GLY A 220 4.48 12.54 16.46
CA GLY A 220 4.50 13.99 16.29
C GLY A 220 5.19 14.46 15.01
N ASP A 221 5.73 15.67 15.08
CA ASP A 221 6.38 16.36 13.95
C ASP A 221 7.83 15.90 13.77
N VAL A 222 7.98 14.70 13.22
CA VAL A 222 9.27 14.01 13.06
C VAL A 222 9.66 13.95 11.58
N ALA A 223 10.83 14.49 11.24
CA ALA A 223 11.40 14.37 9.90
C ALA A 223 11.75 12.91 9.58
N PRO A 224 11.64 12.48 8.32
CA PRO A 224 12.07 11.13 7.94
C PRO A 224 13.57 10.98 8.26
N LYS A 225 13.94 9.84 8.84
CA LYS A 225 15.34 9.54 9.14
C LYS A 225 16.18 9.32 7.89
N ALA A 226 15.55 8.95 6.77
CA ALA A 226 16.16 8.88 5.45
C ALA A 226 15.14 9.24 4.37
N ILE A 227 15.63 9.78 3.25
CA ILE A 227 14.79 10.29 2.18
C ILE A 227 15.39 9.94 0.81
N ILE A 228 14.55 9.49 -0.12
CA ILE A 228 14.87 9.37 -1.54
C ILE A 228 14.14 10.51 -2.24
N LYS A 229 14.90 11.53 -2.67
CA LYS A 229 14.36 12.77 -3.22
C LYS A 229 15.34 13.43 -4.18
N GLY A 230 14.82 14.27 -5.07
CA GLY A 230 15.58 15.15 -5.95
C GLY A 230 15.56 14.68 -7.39
N ARG A 231 15.98 15.58 -8.30
CA ARG A 231 15.90 15.38 -9.76
C ARG A 231 16.45 14.04 -10.25
N ASP A 232 17.56 13.58 -9.69
CA ASP A 232 18.23 12.35 -10.13
C ASP A 232 17.42 11.09 -9.82
N THR A 233 16.46 11.17 -8.89
CA THR A 233 15.55 10.06 -8.58
C THR A 233 14.44 9.89 -9.62
N LEU A 234 14.20 10.92 -10.42
CA LEU A 234 13.12 11.02 -11.42
C LEU A 234 11.69 10.92 -10.84
N LEU A 235 11.52 10.89 -9.52
CA LEU A 235 10.22 10.79 -8.86
C LEU A 235 9.39 12.06 -9.10
N ILE A 236 8.17 11.89 -9.61
CA ILE A 236 7.19 12.95 -9.82
C ILE A 236 5.92 12.68 -9.02
N ALA A 237 5.40 11.46 -9.08
CA ALA A 237 4.17 11.02 -8.44
C ALA A 237 4.30 9.54 -7.99
N PRO A 238 5.13 9.26 -6.97
CA PRO A 238 5.35 7.90 -6.49
C PRO A 238 4.10 7.39 -5.76
N ARG A 239 3.60 6.22 -6.17
CA ARG A 239 2.30 5.68 -5.73
C ARG A 239 2.37 4.40 -4.93
N GLY A 240 3.29 3.51 -5.26
CA GLY A 240 3.45 2.22 -4.58
C GLY A 240 4.88 2.03 -4.12
N ALA A 241 5.04 1.32 -3.01
CA ALA A 241 6.34 0.91 -2.48
C ALA A 241 6.28 -0.57 -2.08
N ALA A 242 7.36 -1.31 -2.35
CA ALA A 242 7.53 -2.68 -1.91
C ALA A 242 9.00 -2.93 -1.53
N LEU A 243 9.24 -3.93 -0.67
CA LEU A 243 10.59 -4.32 -0.25
C LEU A 243 10.94 -5.70 -0.78
N ASP A 244 12.16 -5.84 -1.29
CA ASP A 244 12.82 -7.14 -1.41
C ASP A 244 13.87 -7.25 -0.29
N MET A 245 13.48 -7.91 0.79
CA MET A 245 14.36 -8.09 1.95
C MET A 245 15.54 -9.02 1.65
N ARG A 246 15.39 -9.97 0.72
CA ARG A 246 16.47 -10.91 0.38
C ARG A 246 17.59 -10.21 -0.39
N HIS A 247 17.26 -9.20 -1.17
CA HIS A 247 18.21 -8.47 -2.01
C HIS A 247 18.47 -7.03 -1.54
N GLN A 248 17.84 -6.62 -0.43
CA GLN A 248 17.97 -5.30 0.18
C GLN A 248 17.59 -4.19 -0.81
N GLU A 249 16.42 -4.32 -1.44
CA GLU A 249 15.92 -3.36 -2.44
C GLU A 249 14.60 -2.73 -2.01
N ILE A 250 14.41 -1.44 -2.33
CA ILE A 250 13.11 -0.77 -2.31
C ILE A 250 12.64 -0.59 -3.75
N PHE A 251 11.45 -1.09 -4.04
CA PHE A 251 10.77 -0.83 -5.31
C PHE A 251 9.77 0.29 -5.17
N VAL A 252 9.76 1.20 -6.14
CA VAL A 252 8.85 2.35 -6.17
C VAL A 252 8.27 2.48 -7.56
N ILE A 253 6.95 2.63 -7.65
CA ILE A 253 6.27 2.90 -8.92
C ILE A 253 5.88 4.37 -9.00
N ASP A 254 6.09 4.98 -10.16
CA ASP A 254 5.72 6.36 -10.43
C ASP A 254 4.71 6.43 -11.58
N LYS A 255 3.56 7.04 -11.30
CA LYS A 255 2.44 7.12 -12.24
C LYS A 255 2.74 8.05 -13.42
N VAL A 256 3.45 9.15 -13.20
CA VAL A 256 3.70 10.14 -14.26
C VAL A 256 4.85 9.70 -15.16
N GLN A 257 5.87 9.07 -14.57
CA GLN A 257 6.99 8.50 -15.34
C GLN A 257 6.64 7.18 -16.03
N ASN A 258 5.51 6.55 -15.69
CA ASN A 258 5.18 5.18 -16.10
C ASN A 258 6.36 4.22 -15.85
N SER A 259 7.02 4.39 -14.70
CA SER A 259 8.31 3.75 -14.41
C SER A 259 8.28 2.99 -13.09
N PHE A 260 9.08 1.93 -13.05
CA PHE A 260 9.39 1.14 -11.87
C PHE A 260 10.87 1.41 -11.51
N PHE A 261 11.11 1.89 -10.31
CA PHE A 261 12.44 2.18 -9.78
C PHE A 261 12.82 1.14 -8.74
N ALA A 262 14.09 0.72 -8.74
CA ALA A 262 14.69 -0.11 -7.72
C ALA A 262 15.85 0.65 -7.07
N TYR A 263 15.82 0.77 -5.74
CA TYR A 263 16.84 1.44 -4.96
C TYR A 263 17.50 0.45 -4.01
N SER A 264 18.82 0.50 -3.89
CA SER A 264 19.57 -0.29 -2.89
C SER A 264 19.36 0.30 -1.50
N TRP A 265 18.88 -0.54 -0.58
CA TRP A 265 18.68 -0.19 0.82
C TRP A 265 20.00 0.20 1.51
N GLU A 266 21.05 -0.59 1.28
CA GLU A 266 22.38 -0.34 1.84
C GLU A 266 22.88 1.06 1.51
N LYS A 267 22.83 1.46 0.23
CA LYS A 267 23.27 2.79 -0.22
C LYS A 267 22.46 3.92 0.38
N ILE A 268 21.15 3.73 0.56
CA ILE A 268 20.29 4.72 1.24
C ILE A 268 20.75 4.92 2.68
N MET A 269 21.10 3.85 3.39
CA MET A 269 21.51 3.92 4.78
C MET A 269 22.96 4.37 4.99
N GLU A 270 23.87 4.09 4.04
CA GLU A 270 25.25 4.60 4.08
C GLU A 270 25.30 6.13 4.03
N GLY A 271 24.40 6.76 3.29
CA GLY A 271 24.28 8.22 3.21
C GLY A 271 24.02 8.90 4.56
N LEU A 272 23.52 8.17 5.57
CA LEU A 272 23.26 8.68 6.92
C LEU A 272 24.49 8.72 7.83
N ARG A 273 25.56 8.00 7.46
CA ARG A 273 26.79 7.89 8.26
C ARG A 273 27.86 8.93 7.90
N ARG A 274 27.54 9.86 7.00
CA ARG A 274 28.40 10.98 6.60
C ARG A 274 27.77 12.29 7.05
#